data_AF-A0A0N4WLU1-F1
#
_entry.id   AF-A0A0N4WLU1-F1
#
_cell.length_a   1.000
_cell.length_b   1.000
_cell.length_c   1.000
_cell.angle_alpha   90.00
_cell.angle_beta   90.00
_cell.angle_gamma   90.00
#
_symmetry.space_group_name_H-M   'P 1'
#
loop_
_entity.id
_entity.type
_entity.pdbx_description
1 polymer ?
#
loop_
_entity_poly.entity_id
_entity_poly.type
_entity_poly.pdbx_seq_one_letter_code
_entity_poly.pdbx_strand_id
1 'polypeptide(L)'
;MTPNGQGEYKILNKYQLKCGAALICDAASKKPIKPVDEVDFRILEEAQNRKMDRLIGLLDLKTSERILEVGCGWGSCAIRAVKKTPCNWTGITISHEQLEWAKRLAAEANLENNICFKYQDYRLTTGQYDKIISVEMIEAVGQAFLPQYFQ
;
A
#
# COMPACT_ATOMS: atom_id res chain seq x y z
N MET A 1 -38.02 -8.15 -3.27
CA MET A 1 -37.18 -9.26 -3.80
C MET A 1 -36.34 -8.69 -4.92
N THR A 2 -35.03 -8.57 -4.71
CA THR A 2 -34.02 -8.44 -5.79
C THR A 2 -33.92 -9.81 -6.53
N PRO A 3 -33.12 -10.02 -7.61
CA PRO A 3 -32.05 -9.17 -8.11
C PRO A 3 -31.84 -9.11 -9.64
N ASN A 4 -31.24 -8.01 -10.11
CA ASN A 4 -30.38 -8.02 -11.30
C ASN A 4 -29.15 -7.14 -10.99
N GLY A 5 -28.08 -7.78 -10.52
CA GLY A 5 -26.83 -7.16 -10.09
C GLY A 5 -25.61 -7.94 -10.57
N GLN A 6 -25.46 -8.13 -11.88
CA GLN A 6 -24.36 -8.91 -12.47
C GLN A 6 -23.41 -8.11 -13.38
N GLY A 7 -23.48 -6.78 -13.40
CA GLY A 7 -22.67 -5.94 -14.29
C GLY A 7 -21.24 -5.63 -13.81
N GLU A 8 -21.01 -5.48 -12.51
CA GLU A 8 -19.76 -4.88 -11.99
C GLU A 8 -18.72 -5.88 -11.46
N TYR A 9 -19.08 -7.15 -11.27
CA TYR A 9 -18.18 -8.17 -10.72
C TYR A 9 -17.09 -8.66 -11.69
N LYS A 10 -17.13 -8.25 -12.96
CA LYS A 10 -16.25 -8.82 -14.02
C LYS A 10 -14.87 -8.16 -14.12
N ILE A 11 -14.69 -6.94 -13.62
CA ILE A 11 -13.41 -6.20 -13.76
C ILE A 11 -12.42 -6.60 -12.65
N LEU A 12 -12.91 -6.81 -11.42
CA LEU A 12 -12.07 -7.07 -10.24
C LEU A 12 -11.27 -8.38 -10.33
N ASN A 13 -11.88 -9.44 -10.89
CA ASN A 13 -11.26 -10.77 -10.92
C ASN A 13 -10.15 -10.90 -11.99
N LYS A 14 -10.11 -10.01 -12.99
CA LYS A 14 -9.12 -10.07 -14.08
C LYS A 14 -7.76 -9.49 -13.68
N TYR A 15 -7.74 -8.51 -12.77
CA TYR A 15 -6.51 -7.90 -12.26
C TYR A 15 -5.92 -8.66 -11.06
N GLN A 16 -6.77 -9.32 -10.25
CA GLN A 16 -6.34 -10.19 -9.16
C GLN A 16 -5.62 -11.47 -9.63
N LEU A 17 -6.02 -12.06 -10.76
CA LEU A 17 -5.44 -13.33 -11.23
C LEU A 17 -4.18 -13.20 -12.10
N LYS A 18 -3.89 -12.01 -12.67
CA LYS A 18 -2.76 -11.81 -13.59
C LYS A 18 -1.61 -10.99 -13.01
N CYS A 19 -1.84 -10.22 -11.96
CA CYS A 19 -0.81 -9.45 -11.27
C CYS A 19 -0.59 -10.07 -9.89
N GLY A 20 0.40 -10.97 -9.76
CA GLY A 20 0.80 -11.49 -8.45
C GLY A 20 1.15 -10.36 -7.50
N ALA A 21 0.63 -10.40 -6.26
CA ALA A 21 0.99 -9.70 -5.00
C ALA A 21 1.44 -8.22 -5.00
N ALA A 22 1.56 -7.53 -6.12
CA ALA A 22 2.28 -6.27 -6.28
C ALA A 22 1.57 -5.33 -7.27
N LEU A 23 0.29 -5.04 -7.04
CA LEU A 23 -0.32 -3.83 -7.59
C LEU A 23 0.09 -2.65 -6.71
N ILE A 24 1.12 -1.95 -7.16
CA ILE A 24 1.63 -0.71 -6.57
C ILE A 24 1.85 0.25 -7.76
N CYS A 25 1.25 1.45 -7.73
CA CYS A 25 1.16 2.36 -8.88
C CYS A 25 2.17 3.51 -8.78
N ASP A 26 3.47 3.24 -8.78
CA ASP A 26 4.51 4.28 -8.86
C ASP A 26 5.47 4.06 -10.03
N ALA A 27 6.01 5.16 -10.54
CA ALA A 27 7.04 5.21 -11.56
C ALA A 27 8.43 5.39 -10.92
N ALA A 28 9.16 4.29 -10.72
CA ALA A 28 10.52 4.34 -10.19
C ALA A 28 11.58 4.19 -11.31
N SER A 29 12.10 5.28 -11.89
CA SER A 29 13.44 5.29 -12.51
C SER A 29 13.99 6.70 -12.80
N LYS A 30 15.25 6.96 -12.44
CA LYS A 30 16.05 8.12 -12.90
C LYS A 30 16.91 7.80 -14.14
N LYS A 31 16.92 6.56 -14.61
CA LYS A 31 17.59 6.15 -15.86
C LYS A 31 16.58 6.17 -17.01
N PRO A 32 16.99 6.56 -18.23
CA PRO A 32 16.12 6.49 -19.40
C PRO A 32 15.55 5.07 -19.52
N ILE A 33 14.23 4.98 -19.45
CA ILE A 33 13.50 3.72 -19.55
C ILE A 33 13.48 3.37 -21.03
N LYS A 34 14.06 2.22 -21.40
CA LYS A 34 13.90 1.70 -22.76
C LYS A 34 12.42 1.39 -22.98
N PRO A 35 11.84 1.70 -24.15
CA PRO A 35 10.50 1.25 -24.49
C PRO A 35 10.37 -0.24 -24.21
N VAL A 36 9.28 -0.62 -23.55
CA VAL A 36 8.98 -2.01 -23.24
C VAL A 36 8.03 -2.50 -24.32
N ASP A 37 8.52 -3.36 -25.21
CA ASP A 37 7.70 -3.93 -26.29
C ASP A 37 6.75 -5.00 -25.75
N GLU A 38 7.15 -5.71 -24.69
CA GLU A 38 6.36 -6.72 -23.97
C GLU A 38 6.56 -6.63 -22.45
N VAL A 39 5.48 -6.70 -21.67
CA VAL A 39 5.52 -6.61 -20.21
C VAL A 39 5.89 -7.96 -19.59
N ASP A 40 7.09 -8.08 -19.02
CA ASP A 40 7.43 -9.18 -18.11
C ASP A 40 7.00 -8.82 -16.68
N PHE A 41 5.93 -9.47 -16.21
CA PHE A 41 5.38 -9.24 -14.87
C PHE A 41 6.36 -9.55 -13.74
N ARG A 42 7.35 -10.42 -13.94
CA ARG A 42 8.39 -10.70 -12.93
C ARG A 42 9.32 -9.51 -12.75
N ILE A 43 9.68 -8.85 -13.85
CA ILE A 43 10.51 -7.64 -13.83
C ILE A 43 9.75 -6.50 -13.16
N LEU A 44 8.44 -6.40 -13.44
CA LEU A 44 7.57 -5.41 -12.80
C LEU A 44 7.46 -5.64 -11.29
N GLU A 45 7.19 -6.87 -10.86
CA GLU A 45 7.13 -7.24 -9.45
C GLU A 45 8.45 -6.94 -8.74
N GLU A 46 9.58 -7.31 -9.35
CA GLU A 46 10.90 -7.00 -8.79
C GLU A 46 11.14 -5.49 -8.70
N ALA A 47 10.72 -4.71 -9.70
CA ALA A 47 10.81 -3.26 -9.67
C ALA A 47 9.99 -2.66 -8.51
N GLN A 48 8.77 -3.15 -8.29
CA GLN A 48 7.94 -2.73 -7.16
C GLN A 48 8.57 -3.10 -5.82
N ASN A 49 9.13 -4.30 -5.70
CA ASN A 49 9.86 -4.72 -4.50
C ASN A 49 11.08 -3.84 -4.21
N ARG A 50 11.87 -3.50 -5.23
CA ARG A 50 13.01 -2.58 -5.08
C ARG A 50 12.58 -1.18 -4.67
N LYS A 51 11.45 -0.68 -5.20
CA LYS A 51 10.88 0.60 -4.77
C LYS A 51 10.55 0.57 -3.28
N MET A 52 9.78 -0.43 -2.85
CA MET A 52 9.40 -0.57 -1.44
C MET A 52 10.63 -0.67 -0.55
N ASP A 53 11.62 -1.48 -0.92
CA ASP A 53 12.85 -1.61 -0.15
C ASP A 53 13.60 -0.31 0.02
N ARG A 54 13.64 0.51 -1.04
CA ARG A 54 14.24 1.83 -0.98
C ARG A 54 13.50 2.74 -0.01
N LEU A 55 12.16 2.78 -0.08
CA LEU A 55 11.33 3.61 0.80
C LEU A 55 11.46 3.16 2.27
N ILE A 56 11.37 1.86 2.52
CA ILE A 56 11.55 1.26 3.85
C ILE A 56 12.95 1.57 4.40
N GLY A 57 13.99 1.48 3.56
CA GLY A 57 15.36 1.82 3.95
C GLY A 57 15.53 3.28 4.35
N LEU A 58 14.82 4.21 3.70
CA LEU A 58 14.82 5.63 4.07
C LEU A 58 14.14 5.91 5.42
N LEU A 59 13.21 5.06 5.83
CA LEU A 59 12.54 5.22 7.11
C LEU A 59 13.49 4.94 8.30
N ASP A 60 14.52 4.10 8.14
CA ASP A 60 15.41 3.68 9.24
C ASP A 60 14.60 3.21 10.47
N LEU A 61 13.82 2.16 10.26
CA LEU A 61 12.84 1.65 11.22
C LEU A 61 13.50 1.01 12.44
N LYS A 62 12.88 1.22 13.60
CA LYS A 62 13.20 0.53 14.86
C LYS A 62 12.00 -0.24 15.38
N THR A 63 12.24 -1.35 16.07
CA THR A 63 11.18 -2.23 16.58
C THR A 63 10.25 -1.56 17.60
N SER A 64 10.72 -0.54 18.32
CA SER A 64 9.92 0.22 19.28
C SER A 64 9.00 1.25 18.64
N GLU A 65 9.18 1.57 17.36
CA GLU A 65 8.51 2.69 16.71
C GLU A 65 7.08 2.33 16.28
N ARG A 66 6.24 3.37 16.26
CA ARG A 66 4.88 3.39 15.74
C ARG A 66 4.88 4.08 14.38
N ILE A 67 4.51 3.34 13.34
CA ILE A 67 4.49 3.81 11.97
C ILE A 67 3.05 4.00 11.49
N LEU A 68 2.78 5.11 10.81
CA LEU A 68 1.53 5.33 10.08
C LEU A 68 1.78 5.25 8.57
N GLU A 69 1.03 4.40 7.89
CA GLU A 69 0.96 4.34 6.43
C GLU A 69 -0.37 4.90 5.94
N VAL A 70 -0.33 6.08 5.34
CA VAL A 70 -1.49 6.74 4.73
C VAL A 70 -1.67 6.22 3.31
N GLY A 71 -2.77 5.52 3.06
CA GLY A 71 -3.04 4.87 1.78
C GLY A 71 -2.31 3.54 1.66
N CYS A 72 -2.59 2.59 2.56
CA CYS A 72 -1.84 1.33 2.63
C CYS A 72 -2.07 0.36 1.46
N GLY A 73 -2.98 0.69 0.54
CA GLY A 73 -3.31 -0.14 -0.61
C GLY A 73 -3.60 -1.59 -0.21
N TRP A 74 -2.98 -2.53 -0.90
CA TRP A 74 -3.12 -3.97 -0.65
C TRP A 74 -2.26 -4.49 0.51
N GLY A 75 -1.57 -3.63 1.26
CA GLY A 75 -0.79 -3.97 2.46
C GLY A 75 0.65 -4.45 2.21
N SER A 76 1.10 -4.56 0.96
CA SER A 76 2.41 -5.14 0.63
C SER A 76 3.60 -4.40 1.28
N CYS A 77 3.52 -3.06 1.42
CA CYS A 77 4.57 -2.28 2.07
C CYS A 77 4.67 -2.60 3.57
N ALA A 78 3.55 -2.58 4.30
CA ALA A 78 3.48 -2.96 5.71
C ALA A 78 4.05 -4.36 5.96
N ILE A 79 3.59 -5.36 5.20
CA ILE A 79 4.05 -6.74 5.31
C ILE A 79 5.57 -6.82 5.09
N ARG A 80 6.07 -6.17 4.04
CA ARG A 80 7.49 -6.20 3.69
C ARG A 80 8.36 -5.49 4.74
N ALA A 81 7.89 -4.37 5.29
CA ALA A 81 8.58 -3.62 6.32
C ALA A 81 8.64 -4.41 7.63
N VAL A 82 7.50 -4.90 8.12
CA VAL A 82 7.40 -5.57 9.42
C VAL A 82 8.09 -6.94 9.42
N LYS A 83 8.12 -7.66 8.28
CA LYS A 83 8.94 -8.88 8.14
C LYS A 83 10.43 -8.62 8.35
N LYS A 84 10.94 -7.43 8.00
CA LYS A 84 12.34 -7.05 8.17
C LYS A 84 12.61 -6.46 9.55
N THR A 85 11.69 -5.63 10.04
CA THR A 85 11.80 -4.92 11.30
C THR A 85 10.45 -4.96 12.01
N PRO A 86 10.26 -5.84 13.02
CA PRO A 86 9.00 -6.01 13.76
C PRO A 86 8.60 -4.79 14.60
N CYS A 87 8.21 -3.71 13.94
CA CYS A 87 7.70 -2.47 14.52
C CYS A 87 6.17 -2.49 14.62
N ASN A 88 5.57 -1.44 15.18
CA ASN A 88 4.12 -1.29 15.28
C ASN A 88 3.60 -0.49 14.08
N TRP A 89 2.98 -1.17 13.10
CA TRP A 89 2.54 -0.56 11.85
C TRP A 89 1.03 -0.36 11.83
N THR A 90 0.57 0.87 11.56
CA THR A 90 -0.84 1.16 11.28
C THR A 90 -1.00 1.57 9.82
N GLY A 91 -1.73 0.79 9.04
CA GLY A 91 -2.09 1.14 7.67
C GLY A 91 -3.55 1.59 7.57
N ILE A 92 -3.80 2.70 6.88
CA ILE A 92 -5.17 3.20 6.67
C ILE A 92 -5.52 3.23 5.18
N THR A 93 -6.76 2.88 4.86
CA THR A 93 -7.33 2.96 3.51
C THR A 93 -8.81 3.34 3.57
N ILE A 94 -9.33 3.89 2.47
CA ILE A 94 -10.75 4.17 2.24
C ILE A 94 -11.43 3.14 1.33
N SER A 95 -10.74 2.06 0.96
CA SER A 95 -11.32 0.91 0.25
C SER A 95 -11.51 -0.28 1.18
N HIS A 96 -12.72 -0.83 1.20
CA HIS A 96 -13.04 -2.02 1.97
C HIS A 96 -12.34 -3.26 1.40
N GLU A 97 -12.23 -3.35 0.07
CA GLU A 97 -11.60 -4.47 -0.63
C GLU A 97 -10.11 -4.56 -0.33
N GLN A 98 -9.43 -3.41 -0.35
CA GLN A 98 -8.02 -3.29 0.02
C GLN A 98 -7.80 -3.66 1.48
N LEU A 99 -8.67 -3.18 2.38
CA LEU A 99 -8.60 -3.48 3.80
C LEU A 99 -8.69 -4.98 4.08
N GLU A 100 -9.72 -5.63 3.54
CA GLU A 100 -9.96 -7.06 3.78
C GLU A 100 -8.82 -7.91 3.21
N TRP A 101 -8.30 -7.54 2.04
CA TRP A 101 -7.15 -8.21 1.46
C TRP A 101 -5.88 -8.03 2.30
N ALA A 102 -5.58 -6.80 2.73
CA ALA A 102 -4.40 -6.49 3.52
C ALA A 102 -4.41 -7.21 4.88
N LYS A 103 -5.57 -7.24 5.55
CA LYS A 103 -5.76 -8.02 6.79
C LYS A 103 -5.52 -9.51 6.57
N ARG A 104 -6.08 -10.07 5.49
CA ARG A 104 -5.86 -11.48 5.15
C ARG A 104 -4.39 -11.79 4.92
N LEU A 105 -3.68 -10.95 4.17
CA LEU A 105 -2.24 -11.12 3.95
C LEU A 105 -1.42 -11.01 5.24
N ALA A 106 -1.79 -10.12 6.17
CA ALA A 106 -1.14 -10.01 7.47
C ALA A 106 -1.33 -11.29 8.30
N ALA A 107 -2.55 -11.82 8.34
CA ALA A 107 -2.86 -13.07 9.02
C ALA A 107 -2.12 -14.27 8.41
N GLU A 108 -2.12 -14.40 7.09
CA GLU A 108 -1.36 -15.45 6.37
C GLU A 108 0.15 -15.37 6.63
N ALA A 109 0.67 -14.18 6.93
CA ALA A 109 2.06 -13.95 7.30
C ALA A 109 2.35 -14.02 8.80
N ASN A 110 1.33 -14.22 9.66
CA ASN A 110 1.41 -14.17 11.13
C ASN A 110 1.94 -12.83 11.67
N LEU A 111 1.48 -11.71 11.10
CA LEU A 111 1.93 -10.36 11.44
C LEU A 111 0.85 -9.49 12.09
N GLU A 112 -0.32 -10.05 12.39
CA GLU A 112 -1.45 -9.34 12.99
C GLU A 112 -1.14 -8.69 14.36
N ASN A 113 -0.13 -9.20 15.06
CA ASN A 113 0.32 -8.60 16.33
C ASN A 113 1.11 -7.30 16.14
N ASN A 114 1.67 -7.09 14.95
CA ASN A 114 2.51 -5.94 14.62
C ASN A 114 1.83 -4.99 13.64
N ILE A 115 0.85 -5.47 12.85
CA ILE A 115 0.18 -4.70 11.80
C ILE A 115 -1.30 -4.54 12.11
N CYS A 116 -1.74 -3.28 12.18
CA CYS A 116 -3.15 -2.91 12.31
C CYS A 116 -3.60 -2.17 11.04
N PHE A 117 -4.52 -2.77 10.28
CA PHE A 117 -5.15 -2.09 9.14
C PHE A 117 -6.53 -1.55 9.51
N LYS A 118 -6.83 -0.31 9.10
CA LYS A 118 -8.10 0.37 9.40
C LYS A 118 -8.77 0.94 8.16
N TYR A 119 -10.09 0.83 8.12
CA TYR A 119 -10.91 1.63 7.21
C TYR A 119 -11.02 3.04 7.78
N GLN A 120 -10.25 3.98 7.25
CA GLN A 120 -10.18 5.31 7.84
C GLN A 120 -9.71 6.35 6.83
N ASP A 121 -10.39 7.48 6.85
CA ASP A 121 -9.95 8.69 6.18
C ASP A 121 -8.79 9.32 6.96
N TYR A 122 -7.67 9.60 6.27
CA TYR A 122 -6.48 10.16 6.90
C TYR A 122 -6.74 11.50 7.59
N ARG A 123 -7.70 12.28 7.09
CA ARG A 123 -8.08 13.59 7.64
C ARG A 123 -8.71 13.49 9.03
N LEU A 124 -9.14 12.29 9.42
CA LEU A 124 -9.72 11.99 10.72
C LEU A 124 -8.72 11.23 11.62
N THR A 125 -7.49 11.01 11.14
CA THR A 125 -6.46 10.30 11.91
C THR A 125 -5.87 11.22 12.96
N THR A 126 -6.00 10.78 14.21
CA THR A 126 -5.44 11.46 15.38
C THR A 126 -4.37 10.61 16.05
N GLY A 127 -3.42 11.28 16.71
CA GLY A 127 -2.40 10.62 17.52
C GLY A 127 -0.99 10.95 17.04
N GLN A 128 0.00 10.38 17.73
CA GLN A 128 1.41 10.55 17.40
C GLN A 128 2.00 9.23 16.90
N TYR A 129 2.87 9.36 15.91
CA TYR A 129 3.62 8.27 15.28
C TYR A 129 5.06 8.73 15.14
N ASP A 130 6.00 7.81 15.32
CA ASP A 130 7.42 8.13 15.21
C ASP A 130 7.80 8.43 13.75
N LYS A 131 7.13 7.77 12.80
CA LYS A 131 7.29 8.03 11.36
C LYS A 131 5.99 7.85 10.60
N ILE A 132 5.87 8.56 9.49
CA ILE A 132 4.75 8.49 8.56
C ILE A 132 5.29 8.15 7.17
N ILE A 133 4.64 7.23 6.48
CA ILE A 133 4.85 6.94 5.07
C ILE A 133 3.55 7.13 4.32
N SER A 134 3.63 7.73 3.15
CA SER A 134 2.51 7.77 2.22
C SER A 134 3.03 7.65 0.80
N VAL A 135 2.43 6.72 0.06
CA VAL A 135 2.87 6.33 -1.27
C VAL A 135 1.70 6.57 -2.20
N GLU A 136 1.91 7.34 -3.27
CA GLU A 136 0.91 7.58 -4.34
C GLU A 136 -0.39 8.25 -3.86
N MET A 137 -0.34 8.99 -2.75
CA MET A 137 -1.49 9.72 -2.23
C MET A 137 -1.53 11.19 -2.65
N ILE A 138 -0.39 11.82 -2.91
CA ILE A 138 -0.27 13.26 -3.19
C ILE A 138 -1.08 13.63 -4.45
N GLU A 139 -1.05 12.77 -5.45
CA GLU A 139 -1.78 12.90 -6.71
C GLU A 139 -3.30 12.83 -6.50
N ALA A 140 -3.73 11.97 -5.57
CA ALA A 140 -5.13 11.77 -5.22
C ALA A 140 -5.69 12.86 -4.29
N VAL A 141 -4.83 13.57 -3.55
CA VAL A 141 -5.23 14.69 -2.67
C VAL A 141 -5.71 15.88 -3.49
N GLY A 142 -5.09 16.14 -4.64
CA GLY A 142 -5.38 17.29 -5.48
C GLY A 142 -4.70 18.58 -5.01
N GLN A 143 -4.25 19.40 -5.96
CA GLN A 143 -3.35 20.54 -5.71
C GLN A 143 -3.86 21.52 -4.63
N ALA A 144 -5.17 21.77 -4.58
CA ALA A 144 -5.79 22.70 -3.63
C ALA A 144 -5.71 22.24 -2.16
N PHE A 145 -5.54 20.94 -1.92
CA PHE A 145 -5.54 20.34 -0.58
C PHE A 145 -4.14 19.93 -0.10
N LEU A 146 -3.10 20.13 -0.93
CA LEU A 146 -1.72 19.80 -0.58
C LEU A 146 -1.23 20.53 0.68
N PRO A 147 -1.50 21.84 0.90
CA PRO A 147 -1.06 22.49 2.13
C PRO A 147 -1.63 21.83 3.39
N GLN A 148 -2.91 21.43 3.36
CA GLN A 148 -3.59 20.79 4.47
C GLN A 148 -3.11 19.35 4.70
N TYR A 149 -2.66 18.67 3.64
CA TYR A 149 -2.14 17.30 3.75
C TYR A 149 -0.84 17.21 4.57
N PHE A 150 -0.02 18.26 4.58
CA PHE A 150 1.23 18.33 5.34
C PHE A 150 1.09 18.94 6.74
N GLN A 151 -0.13 19.31 7.16
CA GLN A 151 -0.43 19.79 8.51
C GLN A 151 -0.85 18.63 9.41
#